data_AF-A0A969D6F9-F1
#
_entry.id   AF-A0A969D6F9-F1
#
_cell.length_a   1.000
_cell.length_b   1.000
_cell.length_c   1.000
_cell.angle_alpha   90.00
_cell.angle_beta   90.00
_cell.angle_gamma   90.00
#
_symmetry.space_group_name_H-M   'P 1'
#
loop_
_entity.id
_entity.type
_entity.pdbx_description
1 polymer ?
#
loop_
_entity_poly.entity_id
_entity_poly.type
_entity_poly.pdbx_seq_one_letter_code
_entity_poly.pdbx_strand_id
1 'polypeptide(L)'
;MEYWEFLLQKEGDRTWLPLESAEVEILEGRYRLMAHGAQADAVVEVRISQLLLEEMPPKRRVLKRQGQTNQDGLMVVMPFTQLHPGTWEIRCLGGDPLDDLMGDSWQYGVQFQVSPQSSDETDDWDANWSPVADQETVSADRIAVSSLSEVILNVSGLAPI
;
A
#
# COMPACT_ATOMS: atom_id res chain seq x y z
N MET A 1 15.55 -27.59 12.51
CA MET A 1 15.03 -26.22 12.37
C MET A 1 13.85 -26.31 11.46
N GLU A 2 12.66 -26.09 11.98
CA GLU A 2 11.45 -26.10 11.17
C GLU A 2 11.38 -24.78 10.39
N TYR A 3 11.09 -24.90 9.10
CA TYR A 3 10.96 -23.76 8.20
C TYR A 3 9.60 -23.10 8.41
N TRP A 4 9.59 -21.78 8.57
CA TRP A 4 8.37 -20.97 8.59
C TRP A 4 8.63 -19.61 7.95
N GLU A 5 7.86 -19.26 6.92
CA GLU A 5 8.00 -18.02 6.17
C GLU A 5 6.68 -17.26 6.15
N PHE A 6 6.73 -15.94 6.33
CA PHE A 6 5.60 -15.06 6.18
C PHE A 6 5.63 -14.36 4.82
N LEU A 7 4.47 -14.34 4.15
CA LEU A 7 4.28 -13.72 2.85
C LEU A 7 3.22 -12.62 2.99
N LEU A 8 3.60 -11.37 2.72
CA LEU A 8 2.72 -10.22 2.76
C LEU A 8 2.25 -9.85 1.35
N GLN A 9 0.99 -9.45 1.21
CA GLN A 9 0.48 -8.84 -0.01
C GLN A 9 -0.41 -7.65 0.32
N LYS A 10 -0.16 -6.51 -0.34
CA LYS A 10 -1.04 -5.34 -0.33
C LYS A 10 -2.23 -5.55 -1.26
N GLU A 11 -3.41 -5.07 -0.89
CA GLU A 11 -4.58 -5.09 -1.77
C GLU A 11 -4.30 -4.29 -3.04
N GLY A 12 -4.64 -4.86 -4.20
CA GLY A 12 -4.29 -4.31 -5.52
C GLY A 12 -3.02 -4.92 -6.11
N ASP A 13 -2.11 -5.44 -5.28
CA ASP A 13 -0.91 -6.10 -5.75
C ASP A 13 -1.17 -7.57 -6.11
N ARG A 14 -0.43 -8.05 -7.11
CA ARG A 14 -0.48 -9.46 -7.54
C ARG A 14 0.68 -10.28 -6.98
N THR A 15 1.71 -9.62 -6.49
CA THR A 15 2.93 -10.23 -5.95
C THR A 15 2.79 -10.49 -4.46
N TRP A 16 3.47 -11.53 -3.98
CA TRP A 16 3.69 -11.79 -2.57
C TRP A 16 5.11 -11.38 -2.22
N LEU A 17 5.27 -10.70 -1.08
CA LEU A 17 6.55 -10.26 -0.55
C LEU A 17 6.93 -11.17 0.62
N PRO A 18 7.96 -12.02 0.48
CA PRO A 18 8.56 -12.73 1.60
C PRO A 18 9.10 -11.76 2.64
N LEU A 19 8.85 -12.04 3.91
CA LEU A 19 9.38 -11.24 5.02
C LEU A 19 10.68 -11.88 5.50
N GLU A 20 11.79 -11.17 5.30
CA GLU A 20 13.13 -11.63 5.68
C GLU A 20 13.45 -11.36 7.16
N SER A 21 12.63 -10.55 7.84
CA SER A 21 12.82 -10.12 9.23
C SER A 21 11.55 -10.35 10.04
N ALA A 22 11.74 -10.58 11.35
CA ALA A 22 10.65 -10.64 12.32
C ALA A 22 10.06 -9.25 12.63
N GLU A 23 10.75 -8.17 12.27
CA GLU A 23 10.26 -6.80 12.40
C GLU A 23 10.38 -6.09 11.05
N VAL A 24 9.26 -5.54 10.58
CA VAL A 24 9.12 -4.98 9.23
C VAL A 24 8.38 -3.65 9.29
N GLU A 25 8.89 -2.64 8.60
CA GLU A 25 8.20 -1.36 8.42
C GLU A 25 7.39 -1.36 7.12
N ILE A 26 6.12 -0.94 7.20
CA ILE A 26 5.22 -0.84 6.05
C ILE A 26 4.41 0.45 6.13
N LEU A 27 3.92 0.90 4.98
CA LEU A 27 2.93 1.98 4.93
C LEU A 27 1.54 1.45 5.31
N GLU A 28 0.70 2.33 5.83
CA GLU A 28 -0.72 2.09 6.03
C GLU A 28 -1.38 1.53 4.77
N GLY A 29 -2.34 0.63 4.97
CA GLY A 29 -3.06 0.02 3.86
C GLY A 29 -3.77 -1.26 4.24
N ARG A 30 -4.40 -1.88 3.24
CA ARG A 30 -5.08 -3.16 3.39
C ARG A 30 -4.16 -4.28 2.94
N TYR A 31 -3.87 -5.19 3.85
CA TYR A 31 -2.90 -6.28 3.63
C TYR A 31 -3.51 -7.64 3.95
N ARG A 32 -3.05 -8.68 3.26
CA ARG A 32 -3.23 -10.07 3.67
C ARG A 32 -1.87 -10.69 3.97
N LEU A 33 -1.86 -11.61 4.93
CA LEU A 33 -0.67 -12.33 5.37
C LEU A 33 -0.91 -13.82 5.22
N MET A 34 0.02 -14.51 4.55
CA MET A 34 0.10 -15.97 4.51
C MET A 34 1.33 -16.46 5.28
N ALA A 35 1.24 -17.69 5.74
CA ALA A 35 2.36 -18.45 6.25
C ALA A 35 2.59 -19.67 5.37
N HIS A 36 3.86 -20.02 5.20
CA HIS A 36 4.32 -21.25 4.60
C HIS A 36 5.24 -21.95 5.60
N GLY A 37 4.75 -23.05 6.17
CA GLY A 37 5.44 -23.82 7.20
C GLY A 37 5.77 -25.24 6.76
N ALA A 38 6.58 -25.94 7.54
CA ALA A 38 6.91 -27.34 7.30
C ALA A 38 5.76 -28.32 7.66
N GLN A 39 4.80 -27.90 8.48
CA GLN A 39 3.74 -28.74 9.01
C GLN A 39 2.51 -28.74 8.10
N ALA A 40 2.22 -29.89 7.49
CA ALA A 40 1.01 -30.13 6.71
C ALA A 40 -0.20 -30.43 7.61
N ASP A 41 -1.39 -29.96 7.20
CA ASP A 41 -2.69 -30.22 7.85
C ASP A 41 -2.73 -29.90 9.36
N ALA A 42 -1.85 -29.03 9.83
CA ALA A 42 -1.66 -28.69 11.24
C ALA A 42 -2.61 -27.57 11.69
N VAL A 43 -3.17 -27.72 12.90
CA VAL A 43 -3.97 -26.68 13.53
C VAL A 43 -3.06 -25.60 14.11
N VAL A 44 -3.37 -24.34 13.82
CA VAL A 44 -2.57 -23.18 14.22
C VAL A 44 -3.45 -22.15 14.91
N GLU A 45 -3.11 -21.75 16.14
CA GLU A 45 -3.68 -20.56 16.77
C GLU A 45 -2.95 -19.32 16.24
N VAL A 46 -3.72 -18.38 15.69
CA VAL A 46 -3.25 -17.08 15.23
C VAL A 46 -3.70 -16.00 16.22
N ARG A 47 -2.75 -15.21 16.69
CA ARG A 47 -2.97 -14.03 17.54
C ARG A 47 -2.50 -12.79 16.81
N ILE A 48 -3.41 -11.86 16.54
CA ILE A 48 -3.11 -10.56 15.96
C ILE A 48 -3.36 -9.52 17.03
N SER A 49 -2.36 -8.69 17.33
CA SER A 49 -2.49 -7.64 18.33
C SER A 49 -2.03 -6.29 17.82
N GLN A 50 -2.72 -5.24 18.24
CA GLN A 50 -2.39 -3.86 17.94
C GLN A 50 -2.22 -3.10 19.26
N LEU A 51 -1.12 -2.36 19.37
CA LEU A 51 -0.88 -1.45 20.49
C LEU A 51 -1.31 -0.03 20.11
N LEU A 52 -2.34 0.49 20.80
CA LEU A 52 -2.86 1.83 20.60
C LEU A 52 -2.32 2.75 21.70
N LEU A 53 -1.25 3.47 21.38
CA LEU A 53 -0.58 4.40 22.30
C LEU A 53 -1.34 5.70 22.54
N GLU A 54 -2.23 6.08 21.61
CA GLU A 54 -2.99 7.34 21.68
C GLU A 54 -4.20 7.27 22.63
N GLU A 55 -4.69 6.07 22.97
CA GLU A 55 -5.73 5.91 23.99
C GLU A 55 -5.09 6.08 25.39
N MET A 56 -5.77 6.79 26.31
CA MET A 56 -5.35 6.91 27.71
C MET A 56 -6.31 6.16 28.63
N PRO A 57 -5.93 5.03 29.26
CA PRO A 57 -4.61 4.38 29.19
C PRO A 57 -4.37 3.65 27.84
N PRO A 58 -3.10 3.38 27.46
CA PRO A 58 -2.78 2.64 26.25
C PRO A 58 -3.53 1.32 26.20
N LYS A 59 -4.19 1.05 25.06
CA LYS A 59 -5.03 -0.13 24.90
C LYS A 59 -4.40 -1.10 23.93
N ARG A 60 -4.37 -2.38 24.31
CA ARG A 60 -4.01 -3.47 23.41
C ARG A 60 -5.28 -4.14 22.88
N ARG A 61 -5.46 -4.13 21.57
CA ARG A 61 -6.50 -4.94 20.91
C ARG A 61 -5.90 -6.27 20.50
N VAL A 62 -6.61 -7.37 20.77
CA VAL A 62 -6.14 -8.72 20.42
C VAL A 62 -7.28 -9.47 19.74
N LEU A 63 -7.01 -9.98 18.54
CA LEU A 63 -7.86 -10.91 17.82
C LEU A 63 -7.20 -12.29 17.87
N LYS A 64 -7.96 -13.29 18.30
CA LYS A 64 -7.56 -14.69 18.25
C LYS A 64 -8.40 -15.42 17.23
N ARG A 65 -7.77 -16.28 16.44
CA ARG A 65 -8.45 -17.20 15.52
C ARG A 65 -7.68 -18.50 15.43
N GLN A 66 -8.37 -19.56 15.04
CA GLN A 66 -7.71 -20.79 14.62
C GLN A 66 -7.71 -20.86 13.10
N GLY A 67 -6.65 -21.45 12.56
CA GLY A 67 -6.53 -21.83 11.16
C GLY A 67 -5.94 -23.23 11.07
N GLN A 68 -5.88 -23.74 9.85
CA GLN A 68 -5.24 -25.02 9.56
C GLN A 68 -4.37 -24.83 8.31
N THR A 69 -3.15 -25.34 8.35
CA THR A 69 -2.33 -25.44 7.13
C THR A 69 -2.93 -26.48 6.19
N ASN A 70 -2.71 -26.34 4.89
CA ASN A 70 -3.05 -27.38 3.93
C ASN A 70 -1.93 -28.43 3.84
N GLN A 71 -2.05 -29.35 2.88
CA GLN A 71 -1.04 -30.38 2.59
C GLN A 71 0.33 -29.82 2.19
N ASP A 72 0.36 -28.59 1.66
CA ASP A 72 1.60 -27.88 1.29
C ASP A 72 2.15 -27.03 2.45
N GLY A 73 1.56 -27.08 3.64
CA GLY A 73 1.97 -26.26 4.78
C GLY A 73 1.58 -24.78 4.67
N LEU A 74 0.67 -24.43 3.76
CA LEU A 74 0.21 -23.05 3.53
C LEU A 74 -1.05 -22.72 4.34
N MET A 75 -1.12 -21.50 4.86
CA MET A 75 -2.29 -20.99 5.56
C MET A 75 -2.44 -19.47 5.43
N VAL A 76 -3.69 -18.98 5.35
CA VAL A 76 -4.00 -17.54 5.49
C VAL A 76 -4.04 -17.15 6.97
N VAL A 77 -2.99 -16.48 7.42
CA VAL A 77 -2.85 -15.97 8.79
C VAL A 77 -3.80 -14.80 9.03
N MET A 78 -3.80 -13.83 8.11
CA MET A 78 -4.64 -12.63 8.19
C MET A 78 -5.26 -12.37 6.81
N PRO A 79 -6.61 -12.33 6.69
CA PRO A 79 -7.25 -11.92 5.43
C PRO A 79 -7.00 -10.43 5.18
N PHE A 80 -7.43 -9.91 4.03
CA PHE A 80 -7.31 -8.48 3.71
C PHE A 80 -7.89 -7.59 4.81
N THR A 81 -7.00 -7.05 5.63
CA THR A 81 -7.27 -6.30 6.86
C THR A 81 -6.62 -4.93 6.73
N GLN A 82 -7.36 -3.88 7.07
CA GLN A 82 -6.82 -2.53 7.13
C GLN A 82 -5.86 -2.41 8.33
N LEU A 83 -4.57 -2.23 8.04
CA LEU A 83 -3.56 -1.95 9.04
C LEU A 83 -3.40 -0.44 9.17
N HIS A 84 -3.92 0.10 10.26
CA HIS A 84 -3.75 1.50 10.63
C HIS A 84 -2.37 1.74 11.25
N PRO A 85 -1.90 3.00 11.29
CA PRO A 85 -0.62 3.34 11.90
C PRO A 85 -0.47 2.82 13.33
N GLY A 86 0.76 2.44 13.67
CA GLY A 86 1.14 1.89 14.97
C GLY A 86 1.79 0.51 14.88
N THR A 87 1.97 -0.11 16.05
CA THR A 87 2.67 -1.38 16.18
C THR A 87 1.68 -2.54 16.19
N TRP A 88 1.87 -3.46 15.24
CA TRP A 88 1.10 -4.70 15.12
C TRP A 88 2.00 -5.89 15.38
N GLU A 89 1.55 -6.86 16.16
CA GLU A 89 2.25 -8.12 16.41
C GLU A 89 1.33 -9.27 16.02
N ILE A 90 1.82 -10.13 15.12
CA ILE A 90 1.13 -11.32 14.64
C ILE A 90 1.93 -12.54 15.05
N ARG A 91 1.28 -13.47 15.74
CA ARG A 91 1.87 -14.72 16.22
C ARG A 91 1.06 -15.92 15.76
N CYS A 92 1.76 -16.95 15.31
CA CYS A 92 1.27 -18.27 14.99
C CYS A 92 1.83 -19.24 16.03
N LEU A 93 0.94 -19.99 16.66
CA LEU A 93 1.25 -20.98 17.69
C LEU A 93 0.69 -22.32 17.21
N GLY A 94 1.49 -23.37 17.30
CA GLY A 94 1.02 -24.72 17.06
C GLY A 94 1.64 -25.72 18.01
N GLY A 95 1.17 -26.96 17.89
CA GLY A 95 1.29 -27.97 18.92
C GLY A 95 -0.03 -28.12 19.66
N ASP A 96 -0.31 -29.34 20.11
CA ASP A 96 -1.46 -29.62 20.95
C ASP A 96 -1.26 -28.98 22.34
N PRO A 97 -2.33 -28.75 23.11
CA PRO A 97 -2.20 -28.28 24.50
C PRO A 97 -1.30 -29.18 25.37
N LEU A 98 -1.14 -30.45 25.00
CA LEU A 98 -0.18 -31.36 25.63
C LEU A 98 1.27 -31.04 25.25
N ASP A 99 1.53 -30.67 24.00
CA ASP A 99 2.86 -30.29 23.53
C ASP A 99 3.34 -29.00 24.23
N ASP A 100 2.42 -28.09 24.52
CA ASP A 100 2.70 -26.88 25.31
C ASP A 100 3.14 -27.20 26.75
N LEU A 101 2.63 -28.29 27.34
CA LEU A 101 3.07 -28.77 28.65
C LEU A 101 4.43 -29.48 28.60
N MET A 102 4.78 -30.08 27.46
CA MET A 102 6.06 -30.75 27.24
C MET A 102 7.15 -29.79 26.72
N GLY A 103 6.77 -28.57 26.31
CA GLY A 103 7.69 -27.59 25.74
C GLY A 103 8.01 -27.84 24.26
N ASP A 104 7.23 -28.70 23.60
CA ASP A 104 7.37 -29.05 22.19
C ASP A 104 6.45 -28.19 21.29
N SER A 105 5.77 -27.20 21.86
CA SER A 105 5.00 -26.21 21.09
C SER A 105 5.93 -25.32 20.26
N TRP A 106 5.49 -24.98 19.05
CA TRP A 106 6.21 -24.07 18.17
C TRP A 106 5.49 -22.73 18.10
N GLN A 107 6.29 -21.66 17.98
CA GLN A 107 5.78 -20.29 17.85
C GLN A 107 6.59 -19.53 16.80
N TYR A 108 5.87 -18.92 15.86
CA TYR A 108 6.44 -17.99 14.88
C TYR A 108 5.69 -16.67 14.93
N GLY A 109 6.35 -15.56 14.62
CA GLY A 109 5.68 -14.27 14.63
C GLY A 109 6.43 -13.20 13.86
N VAL A 110 5.68 -12.16 13.51
CA VAL A 110 6.18 -10.96 12.86
C VAL A 110 5.54 -9.74 13.50
N GLN A 111 6.31 -8.68 13.60
CA GLN A 111 5.90 -7.37 14.04
C GLN A 111 5.93 -6.41 12.84
N PHE A 112 4.84 -5.66 12.67
CA PHE A 112 4.79 -4.57 11.71
C PHE A 112 4.80 -3.23 12.44
N GLN A 113 5.70 -2.36 12.01
CA GLN A 113 5.63 -0.94 12.28
C GLN A 113 4.91 -0.28 11.11
N VAL A 114 3.68 0.18 11.34
CA VAL A 114 2.84 0.77 10.28
C VAL A 114 2.93 2.28 10.37
N SER A 115 3.42 2.90 9.30
CA SER A 115 3.56 4.35 9.16
C SER A 115 2.36 4.91 8.36
N PRO A 116 1.84 6.10 8.68
CA PRO A 116 0.72 6.69 7.94
C PRO A 116 1.09 6.87 6.46
N GLN A 117 0.16 6.54 5.57
CA GLN A 117 0.31 6.85 4.16
C GLN A 117 0.00 8.34 3.99
N SER A 118 1.01 9.18 3.77
CA SER A 118 0.79 10.56 3.37
C SER A 118 0.03 10.56 2.06
N SER A 119 -1.17 11.11 2.05
CA SER A 119 -1.98 11.34 0.86
C SER A 119 -1.38 12.49 0.02
N ASP A 120 -0.11 12.37 -0.36
CA ASP A 120 0.56 13.24 -1.31
C ASP A 120 0.70 12.48 -2.64
N GLU A 121 -0.41 11.95 -3.14
CA GLU A 121 -0.61 11.65 -4.57
C GLU A 121 -1.27 12.85 -5.25
N THR A 122 -0.79 14.06 -4.93
CA THR A 122 -0.59 15.05 -5.97
C THR A 122 0.89 15.02 -6.30
N ASP A 123 1.24 14.15 -7.23
CA ASP A 123 2.42 14.27 -8.09
C ASP A 123 2.22 15.55 -8.93
N ASP A 124 2.19 16.71 -8.26
CA ASP A 124 2.18 18.07 -8.81
C ASP A 124 3.64 18.54 -8.97
N TRP A 125 4.57 17.60 -9.13
CA TRP A 125 5.94 17.87 -9.53
C TRP A 125 6.05 18.19 -11.04
N ASP A 126 4.98 18.75 -11.61
CA ASP A 126 4.97 19.46 -12.89
C ASP A 126 4.57 20.94 -12.74
N ALA A 127 4.53 21.47 -11.52
CA ALA A 127 4.38 22.91 -11.28
C ALA A 127 5.72 23.54 -10.85
N ASN A 128 6.28 24.38 -11.73
CA ASN A 128 7.26 25.44 -11.42
C ASN A 128 8.77 25.16 -11.63
N TRP A 129 9.17 24.76 -12.84
CA TRP A 129 10.47 25.19 -13.41
C TRP A 129 10.25 26.01 -14.68
N SER A 130 9.77 27.24 -14.52
CA SER A 130 9.93 28.28 -15.55
C SER A 130 11.01 29.25 -15.09
N PRO A 131 12.16 29.36 -15.79
CA PRO A 131 12.99 30.53 -15.64
C PRO A 131 12.33 31.68 -16.42
N VAL A 132 11.84 32.65 -15.67
CA VAL A 132 11.48 33.98 -16.16
C VAL A 132 12.74 34.59 -16.76
N ALA A 133 12.74 34.88 -18.06
CA ALA A 133 13.78 35.70 -18.69
C ALA A 133 13.11 36.93 -19.29
N ASP A 134 13.29 38.04 -18.57
CA ASP A 134 13.10 39.40 -19.05
C ASP A 134 13.72 39.60 -20.43
N GLN A 135 12.97 40.17 -21.37
CA GLN A 135 13.56 41.04 -22.40
C GLN A 135 12.70 42.29 -22.59
N GLU A 136 13.37 43.40 -22.29
CA GLU A 136 12.97 44.79 -22.33
C GLU A 136 12.40 45.26 -23.68
N THR A 137 11.52 46.26 -23.56
CA THR A 137 11.14 47.24 -24.57
C THR A 137 12.40 47.98 -25.11
N VAL A 138 12.53 48.40 -26.39
CA VAL A 138 12.02 49.66 -26.99
C VAL A 138 12.61 49.85 -28.43
N SER A 139 11.78 50.42 -29.33
CA SER A 139 12.08 51.34 -30.47
C SER A 139 12.37 50.88 -31.92
N ALA A 140 11.38 51.25 -32.76
CA ALA A 140 11.41 52.24 -33.86
C ALA A 140 11.77 51.88 -35.32
N ASP A 141 10.78 52.21 -36.16
CA ASP A 141 10.81 52.65 -37.57
C ASP A 141 11.22 51.68 -38.69
N ARG A 142 10.28 51.44 -39.63
CA ARG A 142 10.33 52.04 -40.99
C ARG A 142 9.07 51.76 -41.84
N ILE A 143 8.68 52.82 -42.53
CA ILE A 143 7.59 53.04 -43.50
C ILE A 143 7.65 52.12 -44.73
N ALA A 144 6.49 51.66 -45.25
CA ALA A 144 6.13 51.75 -46.68
C ALA A 144 4.66 51.35 -46.94
N VAL A 145 4.04 52.12 -47.84
CA VAL A 145 2.64 52.14 -48.28
C VAL A 145 2.48 51.28 -49.53
N SER A 146 1.37 50.55 -49.69
CA SER A 146 0.76 50.17 -50.99
C SER A 146 -0.51 49.34 -50.71
N SER A 147 -1.71 49.93 -50.72
CA SER A 147 -2.61 49.99 -51.89
C SER A 147 -2.68 48.68 -52.68
N LEU A 148 -3.80 47.94 -52.57
CA LEU A 148 -4.77 47.75 -53.65
C LEU A 148 -5.98 46.95 -53.14
N SER A 149 -7.15 47.49 -53.46
CA SER A 149 -8.48 46.91 -53.34
C SER A 149 -8.66 45.71 -54.26
N GLU A 150 -9.34 44.66 -53.80
CA GLU A 150 -10.34 44.01 -54.65
C GLU A 150 -11.43 43.33 -53.81
N VAL A 151 -12.65 43.81 -54.06
CA VAL A 151 -13.93 43.24 -53.64
C VAL A 151 -14.36 42.28 -54.73
N ILE A 152 -14.63 41.01 -54.41
CA ILE A 152 -15.63 40.23 -55.15
C ILE A 152 -16.46 39.39 -54.17
N LEU A 153 -17.76 39.68 -54.20
CA LEU A 153 -18.88 38.96 -53.60
C LEU A 153 -19.17 37.66 -54.35
N ASN A 154 -19.58 36.60 -53.64
CA ASN A 154 -20.78 35.81 -53.97
C ASN A 154 -21.00 34.76 -52.86
N VAL A 155 -22.06 34.81 -52.05
CA VAL A 155 -23.54 34.75 -52.28
C VAL A 155 -24.05 33.30 -52.24
N SER A 156 -25.14 33.13 -51.48
CA SER A 156 -26.10 32.00 -51.39
C SER A 156 -25.64 30.78 -50.58
N GLY A 157 -26.36 30.26 -49.58
CA GLY A 157 -27.69 30.52 -48.98
C GLY A 157 -27.79 29.61 -47.73
N LEU A 158 -28.33 30.04 -46.58
CA LEU A 158 -29.76 30.03 -46.20
C LEU A 158 -30.49 28.77 -46.72
N ALA A 159 -31.15 27.94 -45.93
CA ALA A 159 -31.68 28.06 -44.57
C ALA A 159 -32.11 26.66 -44.05
N PRO A 160 -32.43 26.51 -42.75
CA PRO A 160 -32.84 25.27 -42.11
C PRO A 160 -34.37 25.08 -42.10
N ILE A 161 -34.82 23.88 -41.72
CA ILE A 161 -36.06 23.66 -40.93
C ILE A 161 -35.73 22.60 -39.89
#